data_AF-A0A8H7DFS5-F1
#
_entry.id   AF-A0A8H7DFS5-F1
#
_cell.length_a   1.000
_cell.length_b   1.000
_cell.length_c   1.000
_cell.angle_alpha   90.00
_cell.angle_beta   90.00
_cell.angle_gamma   90.00
#
_symmetry.space_group_name_H-M   'P 1'
#
loop_
_entity.id
_entity.type
_entity.pdbx_description
1 polymer ?
#
loop_
_entity_poly.entity_id
_entity_poly.type
_entity_poly.pdbx_seq_one_letter_code
_entity_poly.pdbx_strand_id
1 'polypeptide(L)'
;MDDSETSREGVVDRIPKRRTPIPKFQVAIVILIQFAEPIAALVIYPFVIQFVRDTGITGGEETKTGFYAGLLESAFFLAESLTVFQFGRLSDIYGRRPILLLGPLGLTITSLGFGLSKKFWTLFFFRSFQGACDGVIGVSKTVINEIADPTNIADIFSMMPVVWSLATTIAPLIGGLLSNPAAKWPDTLGKIEILREHPYFLPCAVAALLSFVSFVIAFVGLKETLPSILARRRRKSAGPLAETDPLLPTAPQEPQEAAPPMRDLLTWPIFIAIGNHGLLAFCHMANEALIPLFFATPISFGGLGLKPRDIGLILGICGICNALIQVFFGGRVIRRFGPRRTFIVGFCALAVEFAMYPLVRFLAQRAGRVDAAVRMALACQLSCTFVLYFSYASTMIFIMDAAPSRASLGSVNGLAQMVGTVLRSVAPSFSSSLFALSAEHREIVGGNLVFIVLVVATLGAVRFSLLLPRKLRSESKE
;
A
#
# COMPACT_ATOMS: atom_id res chain seq x y z
N MET A 1 -7.01 42.26 -54.10
CA MET A 1 -5.61 41.87 -53.86
C MET A 1 -5.33 42.21 -52.40
N ASP A 2 -5.35 41.33 -51.42
CA ASP A 2 -5.92 40.00 -51.22
C ASP A 2 -5.87 39.82 -49.69
N ASP A 3 -6.92 40.24 -48.98
CA ASP A 3 -7.03 40.14 -47.51
C ASP A 3 -8.05 39.03 -47.17
N SER A 4 -7.75 37.78 -47.55
CA SER A 4 -8.70 36.67 -47.35
C SER A 4 -8.11 35.31 -46.96
N GLU A 5 -6.86 35.24 -46.48
CA GLU A 5 -6.21 33.95 -46.15
C GLU A 5 -5.89 33.67 -44.67
N THR A 6 -6.26 34.53 -43.70
CA THR A 6 -5.88 34.34 -42.28
C THR A 6 -6.99 33.82 -41.35
N SER A 7 -8.02 33.14 -41.86
CA SER A 7 -9.18 32.76 -41.00
C SER A 7 -9.68 31.31 -41.11
N ARG A 8 -8.86 30.35 -41.61
CA ARG A 8 -9.32 28.95 -41.78
C ARG A 8 -8.58 27.86 -40.99
N GLU A 9 -7.67 28.21 -40.08
CA GLU A 9 -7.01 27.21 -39.21
C GLU A 9 -7.58 27.14 -37.77
N GLY A 10 -8.57 27.97 -37.44
CA GLY A 10 -9.05 28.14 -36.06
C GLY A 10 -10.18 27.24 -35.57
N VAL A 11 -10.76 26.37 -36.41
CA VAL A 11 -11.99 25.63 -36.05
C VAL A 11 -11.93 24.18 -36.54
N VAL A 12 -10.91 23.42 -36.13
CA VAL A 12 -11.14 21.98 -35.93
C VAL A 12 -11.69 21.85 -34.53
N ASP A 13 -13.02 21.83 -34.44
CA ASP A 13 -13.77 21.46 -33.24
C ASP A 13 -13.02 20.32 -32.54
N ARG A 14 -12.53 20.58 -31.32
CA ARG A 14 -12.10 19.53 -30.41
C ARG A 14 -13.36 18.76 -30.02
N ILE A 15 -13.80 17.85 -30.89
CA ILE A 15 -14.87 16.89 -30.59
C ILE A 15 -14.48 16.29 -29.23
N PRO A 16 -15.28 16.50 -28.16
CA PRO A 16 -14.93 15.95 -26.86
C PRO A 16 -14.78 14.44 -27.04
N LYS A 17 -13.56 13.91 -26.84
CA LYS A 17 -13.25 12.50 -27.03
C LYS A 17 -14.29 11.70 -26.24
N ARG A 18 -15.18 11.00 -26.97
CA ARG A 18 -16.26 10.21 -26.38
C ARG A 18 -15.62 9.21 -25.41
N ARG A 19 -16.06 9.23 -24.14
CA ARG A 19 -15.47 8.42 -23.07
C ARG A 19 -15.45 6.96 -23.48
N THR A 20 -14.26 6.36 -23.55
CA THR A 20 -14.10 4.96 -23.95
C THR A 20 -14.50 4.06 -22.78
N PRO A 21 -15.28 3.00 -23.04
CA PRO A 21 -15.71 2.09 -21.97
C PRO A 21 -14.51 1.36 -21.37
N ILE A 22 -14.48 1.28 -20.03
CA ILE A 22 -13.42 0.58 -19.30
C ILE A 22 -13.46 -0.92 -19.65
N PRO A 23 -12.31 -1.58 -19.90
CA PRO A 23 -12.24 -3.03 -20.06
C PRO A 23 -12.44 -3.73 -18.70
N LYS A 24 -13.71 -3.77 -18.24
CA LYS A 24 -14.12 -4.16 -16.87
C LYS A 24 -13.50 -5.48 -16.40
N PHE A 25 -13.47 -6.50 -17.27
CA PHE A 25 -12.95 -7.82 -16.91
C PHE A 25 -11.44 -7.82 -16.64
N GLN A 26 -10.62 -7.19 -17.49
CA GLN A 26 -9.16 -7.14 -17.28
C GLN A 26 -8.81 -6.27 -16.07
N VAL A 27 -9.49 -5.12 -15.92
CA VAL A 27 -9.30 -4.23 -14.76
C VAL A 27 -9.69 -4.94 -13.47
N ALA A 28 -10.79 -5.69 -13.44
CA ALA A 28 -11.21 -6.45 -12.26
C ALA A 28 -10.17 -7.50 -11.83
N ILE A 29 -9.53 -8.19 -12.79
CA ILE A 29 -8.47 -9.16 -12.48
C ILE A 29 -7.25 -8.47 -11.87
N VAL A 30 -6.81 -7.35 -12.44
CA VAL A 30 -5.65 -6.60 -11.90
C VAL A 30 -5.97 -6.03 -10.51
N ILE A 31 -7.19 -5.54 -10.30
CA ILE A 31 -7.67 -5.10 -8.99
C ILE A 31 -7.68 -6.26 -7.99
N LEU A 32 -8.12 -7.46 -8.41
CA LEU A 32 -8.16 -8.64 -7.55
C LEU A 32 -6.76 -9.10 -7.13
N ILE A 33 -5.77 -9.03 -8.03
CA ILE A 33 -4.36 -9.29 -7.69
C ILE A 33 -3.89 -8.27 -6.64
N GLN A 34 -4.10 -6.98 -6.90
CA GLN A 34 -3.73 -5.89 -5.98
C GLN A 34 -4.50 -5.89 -4.66
N PHE A 35 -5.62 -6.61 -4.57
CA PHE A 35 -6.37 -6.80 -3.33
C PHE A 35 -5.77 -7.89 -2.44
N ALA A 36 -5.23 -8.96 -3.04
CA ALA A 36 -4.66 -10.08 -2.31
C ALA A 36 -3.31 -9.72 -1.64
N GLU A 37 -2.51 -8.88 -2.30
CA GLU A 37 -1.21 -8.37 -1.81
C GLU A 37 -1.29 -7.75 -0.39
N PRO A 38 -2.06 -6.66 -0.15
CA PRO A 38 -2.17 -6.06 1.17
C PRO A 38 -2.81 -6.98 2.21
N ILE A 39 -3.70 -7.91 1.82
CA ILE A 39 -4.21 -8.91 2.78
C ILE A 39 -3.07 -9.77 3.31
N ALA A 40 -2.26 -10.33 2.41
CA ALA A 40 -1.12 -11.14 2.81
C ALA A 40 -0.10 -10.34 3.63
N ALA A 41 0.10 -9.05 3.31
CA ALA A 41 1.03 -8.18 4.02
C ALA A 41 0.59 -7.82 5.45
N LEU A 42 -0.72 -7.56 5.65
CA LEU A 42 -1.26 -6.95 6.86
C LEU A 42 -1.95 -7.94 7.82
N VAL A 43 -2.23 -9.17 7.36
CA VAL A 43 -2.92 -10.20 8.18
C VAL A 43 -2.19 -10.52 9.49
N ILE A 44 -0.87 -10.28 9.54
CA ILE A 44 -0.03 -10.60 10.68
C ILE A 44 -0.20 -9.62 11.85
N TYR A 45 -0.62 -8.38 11.63
CA TYR A 45 -0.56 -7.33 12.66
C TYR A 45 -1.25 -7.66 13.98
N PRO A 46 -2.44 -8.30 14.01
CA PRO A 46 -3.07 -8.65 15.28
C PRO A 46 -2.28 -9.66 16.12
N PHE A 47 -1.41 -10.47 15.50
CA PHE A 47 -0.76 -11.59 16.17
C PHE A 47 0.77 -11.61 16.06
N VAL A 48 1.41 -10.74 15.27
CA VAL A 48 2.86 -10.76 15.01
C VAL A 48 3.69 -10.66 16.29
N ILE A 49 3.27 -9.82 17.25
CA ILE A 49 3.93 -9.66 18.55
C ILE A 49 3.92 -10.98 19.32
N GLN A 50 2.75 -11.63 19.40
CA GLN A 50 2.63 -12.91 20.08
C GLN A 50 3.38 -14.02 19.32
N PHE A 51 3.36 -14.01 17.98
CA PHE A 51 4.07 -15.00 17.18
C PHE A 51 5.58 -14.92 17.42
N VAL A 52 6.15 -13.72 17.44
CA VAL A 52 7.56 -13.50 17.80
C VAL A 52 7.86 -13.99 19.21
N ARG A 53 6.99 -13.68 20.19
CA ARG A 53 7.12 -14.16 21.57
C ARG A 53 7.15 -15.69 21.63
N ASP A 54 6.24 -16.35 20.92
CA ASP A 54 6.11 -17.81 20.89
C ASP A 54 7.30 -18.51 20.21
N THR A 55 8.09 -17.80 19.38
CA THR A 55 9.33 -18.36 18.82
C THR A 55 10.46 -18.51 19.84
N GLY A 56 10.36 -17.83 20.99
CA GLY A 56 11.37 -17.84 22.05
C GLY A 56 12.65 -17.05 21.78
N ILE A 57 12.76 -16.35 20.63
CA ILE A 57 13.99 -15.63 20.23
C ILE A 57 14.43 -14.54 21.23
N THR A 58 13.48 -13.98 21.98
CA THR A 58 13.72 -12.91 22.96
C THR A 58 14.07 -13.43 24.35
N GLY A 59 14.06 -14.74 24.59
CA GLY A 59 14.32 -15.31 25.92
C GLY A 59 13.33 -14.87 27.00
N GLY A 60 12.15 -14.36 26.62
CA GLY A 60 11.13 -13.82 27.53
C GLY A 60 11.23 -12.30 27.75
N GLU A 61 12.16 -11.60 27.11
CA GLU A 61 12.26 -10.14 27.20
C GLU A 61 11.18 -9.44 26.35
N GLU A 62 10.23 -8.80 27.02
CA GLU A 62 9.11 -8.09 26.37
C GLU A 62 9.58 -6.89 25.54
N THR A 63 10.58 -6.14 25.99
CA THR A 63 11.12 -4.97 25.27
C THR A 63 11.71 -5.34 23.92
N LYS A 64 12.41 -6.49 23.81
CA LYS A 64 13.00 -6.99 22.56
C LYS A 64 11.97 -7.54 21.58
N THR A 65 10.78 -7.91 22.04
CA THR A 65 9.75 -8.52 21.18
C THR A 65 9.26 -7.55 20.11
N GLY A 66 9.12 -6.26 20.45
CA GLY A 66 8.78 -5.22 19.48
C GLY A 66 9.83 -5.05 18.39
N PHE A 67 11.13 -5.07 18.74
CA PHE A 67 12.23 -4.98 17.78
C PHE A 67 12.15 -6.08 16.71
N TYR A 68 12.00 -7.33 17.12
CA TYR A 68 11.94 -8.48 16.20
C TYR A 68 10.65 -8.50 15.36
N ALA A 69 9.53 -8.02 15.90
CA ALA A 69 8.31 -7.85 15.12
C ALA A 69 8.47 -6.77 14.04
N GLY A 70 9.01 -5.59 14.40
CA GLY A 70 9.34 -4.53 13.46
C GLY A 70 10.33 -5.00 12.38
N LEU A 71 11.28 -5.87 12.74
CA LEU A 71 12.22 -6.47 11.79
C LEU A 71 11.52 -7.38 10.77
N LEU A 72 10.54 -8.20 11.18
CA LEU A 72 9.74 -9.00 10.25
C LEU A 72 8.91 -8.13 9.29
N GLU A 73 8.28 -7.08 9.81
CA GLU A 73 7.49 -6.15 9.00
C GLU A 73 8.37 -5.41 7.99
N SER A 74 9.52 -4.91 8.43
CA SER A 74 10.52 -4.27 7.58
C SER A 74 11.09 -5.20 6.50
N ALA A 75 11.33 -6.47 6.81
CA ALA A 75 11.89 -7.44 5.88
C ALA A 75 11.03 -7.63 4.62
N PHE A 76 9.70 -7.62 4.79
CA PHE A 76 8.75 -7.70 3.67
C PHE A 76 8.92 -6.50 2.73
N PHE A 77 8.79 -5.28 3.25
CA PHE A 77 8.85 -4.08 2.44
C PHE A 77 10.26 -3.83 1.87
N LEU A 78 11.31 -4.27 2.57
CA LEU A 78 12.68 -4.21 2.07
C LEU A 78 12.84 -5.12 0.86
N ALA A 79 12.39 -6.37 0.95
CA ALA A 79 12.42 -7.30 -0.17
C ALA A 79 11.55 -6.81 -1.36
N GLU A 80 10.38 -6.22 -1.07
CA GLU A 80 9.54 -5.56 -2.10
C GLU A 80 10.34 -4.45 -2.81
N SER A 81 10.95 -3.53 -2.05
CA SER A 81 11.73 -2.41 -2.61
C SER A 81 12.88 -2.87 -3.52
N LEU A 82 13.52 -3.99 -3.17
CA LEU A 82 14.64 -4.56 -3.90
C LEU A 82 14.24 -5.33 -5.15
N THR A 83 12.94 -5.62 -5.33
CA THR A 83 12.43 -6.46 -6.42
C THR A 83 11.47 -5.73 -7.37
N VAL A 84 10.86 -4.62 -6.94
CA VAL A 84 9.88 -3.86 -7.76
C VAL A 84 10.42 -3.49 -9.14
N PHE A 85 11.65 -2.96 -9.25
CA PHE A 85 12.21 -2.62 -10.57
C PHE A 85 12.59 -3.83 -11.39
N GLN A 86 13.06 -4.87 -10.72
CA GLN A 86 13.52 -6.10 -11.33
C GLN A 86 12.33 -6.78 -11.99
N PHE A 87 11.18 -6.89 -11.31
CA PHE A 87 9.95 -7.37 -11.91
C PHE A 87 9.41 -6.45 -13.00
N GLY A 88 9.53 -5.13 -12.85
CA GLY A 88 9.25 -4.17 -13.92
C GLY A 88 10.02 -4.50 -15.21
N ARG A 89 11.36 -4.56 -15.12
CA ARG A 89 12.25 -4.87 -16.25
C ARG A 89 12.02 -6.27 -16.81
N LEU A 90 11.83 -7.27 -15.94
CA LEU A 90 11.52 -8.63 -16.36
C LEU A 90 10.20 -8.68 -17.14
N SER A 91 9.20 -7.89 -16.74
CA SER A 91 7.92 -7.83 -17.44
C SER A 91 8.01 -7.16 -18.81
N ASP A 92 8.96 -6.25 -19.02
CA ASP A 92 9.23 -5.66 -20.34
C ASP A 92 9.86 -6.67 -21.31
N ILE A 93 10.60 -7.66 -20.79
CA ILE A 93 11.30 -8.68 -21.59
C ILE A 93 10.40 -9.90 -21.84
N TYR A 94 9.83 -10.45 -20.78
CA TYR A 94 9.10 -11.73 -20.80
C TYR A 94 7.59 -11.57 -21.02
N GLY A 95 7.05 -10.36 -20.90
CA GLY A 95 5.62 -10.08 -20.96
C GLY A 95 5.02 -9.75 -19.59
N ARG A 96 3.88 -9.04 -19.59
CA ARG A 96 3.19 -8.61 -18.37
C ARG A 96 2.51 -9.77 -17.66
N ARG A 97 1.84 -10.63 -18.42
CA ARG A 97 1.05 -11.75 -17.91
C ARG A 97 1.87 -12.73 -17.06
N PRO A 98 3.00 -13.29 -17.52
CA PRO A 98 3.73 -14.28 -16.72
C PRO A 98 4.26 -13.68 -15.40
N ILE A 99 4.75 -12.44 -15.43
CA ILE A 99 5.28 -11.79 -14.23
C ILE A 99 4.16 -11.48 -13.22
N LEU A 100 3.01 -11.00 -13.66
CA LEU A 100 1.86 -10.76 -12.76
C LEU A 100 1.31 -12.02 -12.10
N LEU A 101 1.46 -13.18 -12.74
CA LEU A 101 1.02 -14.46 -12.16
C LEU A 101 1.96 -14.99 -11.07
N LEU A 102 3.25 -14.62 -11.12
CA LEU A 102 4.23 -15.04 -10.11
C LEU A 102 3.92 -14.45 -8.73
N GLY A 103 3.40 -13.22 -8.67
CA GLY A 103 3.06 -12.55 -7.42
C GLY A 103 2.08 -13.34 -6.54
N PRO A 104 0.82 -13.53 -6.94
CA PRO A 104 -0.18 -14.22 -6.13
C PRO A 104 0.17 -15.70 -5.87
N LEU A 105 0.86 -16.38 -6.80
CA LEU A 105 1.36 -17.74 -6.58
C LEU A 105 2.46 -17.77 -5.50
N GLY A 106 3.43 -16.85 -5.59
CA GLY A 106 4.51 -16.71 -4.62
C GLY A 106 3.98 -16.35 -3.24
N LEU A 107 3.02 -15.42 -3.16
CA LEU A 107 2.32 -15.06 -1.93
C LEU A 107 1.59 -16.26 -1.29
N THR A 108 1.00 -17.13 -2.11
CA THR A 108 0.34 -18.36 -1.62
C THR A 108 1.34 -19.27 -0.92
N ILE A 109 2.45 -19.60 -1.60
CA ILE A 109 3.46 -20.55 -1.08
C ILE A 109 4.14 -19.98 0.18
N THR A 110 4.50 -18.71 0.14
CA THR A 110 5.19 -18.04 1.25
C THR A 110 4.30 -17.86 2.47
N SER A 111 3.03 -17.50 2.28
CA SER A 111 2.08 -17.34 3.39
C SER A 111 1.84 -18.67 4.12
N LEU A 112 1.74 -19.79 3.38
CA LEU A 112 1.64 -21.12 3.99
C LEU A 112 2.91 -21.47 4.78
N GLY A 113 4.10 -21.22 4.21
CA GLY A 113 5.38 -21.45 4.88
C GLY A 113 5.55 -20.58 6.15
N PHE A 114 5.14 -19.32 6.10
CA PHE A 114 5.14 -18.42 7.25
C PHE A 114 4.24 -18.94 8.37
N GLY A 115 3.02 -19.37 8.05
CA GLY A 115 2.08 -19.92 9.03
C GLY A 115 2.53 -21.24 9.67
N LEU A 116 3.33 -22.04 8.96
CA LEU A 116 3.92 -23.29 9.46
C LEU A 116 5.24 -23.10 10.22
N SER A 117 5.75 -21.87 10.32
CA SER A 117 7.03 -21.62 10.95
C SER A 117 6.93 -21.59 12.48
N LYS A 118 7.99 -22.06 13.16
CA LYS A 118 8.13 -22.02 14.62
C LYS A 118 9.35 -21.23 15.12
N LYS A 119 10.34 -21.06 14.24
CA LYS A 119 11.60 -20.37 14.54
C LYS A 119 11.58 -18.99 13.91
N PHE A 120 12.12 -17.99 14.60
CA PHE A 120 12.16 -16.61 14.13
C PHE A 120 12.81 -16.47 12.75
N TRP A 121 13.97 -17.10 12.53
CA TRP A 121 14.68 -16.99 11.24
C TRP A 121 13.93 -17.64 10.07
N THR A 122 13.11 -18.65 10.33
CA THR A 122 12.23 -19.24 9.31
C THR A 122 11.08 -18.28 8.97
N LEU A 123 10.50 -17.61 9.97
CA LEU A 123 9.54 -16.53 9.74
C LEU A 123 10.15 -15.41 8.90
N PHE A 124 11.35 -14.97 9.27
CA PHE A 124 12.09 -13.92 8.58
C PHE A 124 12.35 -14.29 7.11
N PHE A 125 12.75 -15.54 6.85
CA PHE A 125 12.96 -16.05 5.50
C PHE A 125 11.67 -16.00 4.67
N PHE A 126 10.58 -16.60 5.16
CA PHE A 126 9.32 -16.61 4.41
C PHE A 126 8.76 -15.21 4.23
N ARG A 127 8.90 -14.34 5.24
CA ARG A 127 8.45 -12.96 5.20
C ARG A 127 9.22 -12.12 4.16
N SER A 128 10.53 -12.30 4.08
CA SER A 128 11.36 -11.68 3.05
C SER A 128 10.97 -12.19 1.66
N PHE A 129 10.76 -13.51 1.50
CA PHE A 129 10.37 -14.07 0.20
C PHE A 129 8.95 -13.64 -0.21
N GLN A 130 8.05 -13.47 0.75
CA GLN A 130 6.71 -12.93 0.53
C GLN A 130 6.79 -11.50 -0.03
N GLY A 131 7.63 -10.65 0.56
CA GLY A 131 7.87 -9.29 0.07
C GLY A 131 8.53 -9.25 -1.31
N ALA A 132 9.45 -10.17 -1.58
CA ALA A 132 10.03 -10.32 -2.92
C ALA A 132 8.96 -10.66 -3.96
N CYS A 133 8.01 -11.56 -3.64
CA CYS A 133 6.91 -11.89 -4.56
C CYS A 133 5.93 -10.73 -4.78
N ASP A 134 5.84 -9.80 -3.81
CA ASP A 134 4.97 -8.62 -3.86
C ASP A 134 5.48 -7.51 -4.79
N GLY A 135 6.73 -7.60 -5.26
CA GLY A 135 7.34 -6.62 -6.16
C GLY A 135 6.61 -6.44 -7.52
N VAL A 136 5.61 -7.25 -7.82
CA VAL A 136 4.79 -7.15 -9.04
C VAL A 136 3.83 -5.96 -9.05
N ILE A 137 3.64 -5.25 -7.93
CA ILE A 137 2.77 -4.06 -7.82
C ILE A 137 3.07 -2.97 -8.88
N GLY A 138 4.36 -2.79 -9.23
CA GLY A 138 4.77 -1.88 -10.29
C GLY A 138 4.26 -2.33 -11.67
N VAL A 139 4.29 -3.63 -11.95
CA VAL A 139 3.81 -4.23 -13.19
C VAL A 139 2.29 -4.06 -13.31
N SER A 140 1.54 -4.19 -12.21
CA SER A 140 0.08 -3.98 -12.18
C SER A 140 -0.31 -2.58 -12.65
N LYS A 141 0.42 -1.55 -12.20
CA LYS A 141 0.21 -0.16 -12.63
C LYS A 141 0.56 0.04 -14.11
N THR A 142 1.60 -0.64 -14.61
CA THR A 142 1.95 -0.62 -16.03
C THR A 142 0.86 -1.27 -16.88
N VAL A 143 0.32 -2.42 -16.46
CA VAL A 143 -0.80 -3.07 -17.15
C VAL A 143 -2.03 -2.18 -17.19
N ILE A 144 -2.37 -1.51 -16.07
CA ILE A 144 -3.45 -0.51 -16.05
C ILE A 144 -3.20 0.60 -17.07
N ASN A 145 -1.98 1.14 -17.13
CA ASN A 145 -1.64 2.16 -18.13
C ASN A 145 -1.77 1.67 -19.58
N GLU A 146 -1.45 0.40 -19.85
CA GLU A 146 -1.50 -0.20 -21.19
C GLU A 146 -2.94 -0.54 -21.64
N ILE A 147 -3.84 -0.89 -20.72
CA ILE A 147 -5.25 -1.21 -21.03
C ILE A 147 -6.19 -0.01 -20.94
N ALA A 148 -5.75 1.08 -20.29
CA ALA A 148 -6.55 2.27 -20.07
C ALA A 148 -6.28 3.36 -21.11
N ASP A 149 -7.31 4.16 -21.35
CA ASP A 149 -7.25 5.34 -22.22
C ASP A 149 -7.21 6.62 -21.39
N PRO A 150 -6.80 7.77 -21.97
CA PRO A 150 -6.81 9.06 -21.27
C PRO A 150 -8.16 9.42 -20.66
N THR A 151 -9.26 8.90 -21.23
CA THR A 151 -10.63 9.20 -20.78
C THR A 151 -11.09 8.40 -19.57
N ASN A 152 -10.39 7.31 -19.21
CA ASN A 152 -10.83 6.39 -18.16
C ASN A 152 -9.74 5.98 -17.15
N ILE A 153 -8.48 6.32 -17.43
CA ILE A 153 -7.33 5.98 -16.58
C ILE A 153 -7.44 6.56 -15.16
N ALA A 154 -7.93 7.80 -15.04
CA ALA A 154 -8.13 8.45 -13.75
C ALA A 154 -9.16 7.72 -12.89
N ASP A 155 -10.23 7.19 -13.49
CA ASP A 155 -11.23 6.41 -12.78
C ASP A 155 -10.62 5.12 -12.23
N ILE A 156 -9.81 4.42 -13.02
CA ILE A 156 -9.19 3.15 -12.59
C ILE A 156 -8.19 3.41 -11.45
N PHE A 157 -7.32 4.43 -11.57
CA PHE A 157 -6.40 4.80 -10.48
C PHE A 157 -7.13 5.26 -9.22
N SER A 158 -8.32 5.85 -9.33
CA SER A 158 -9.13 6.23 -8.16
C SER A 158 -9.66 5.03 -7.37
N MET A 159 -9.75 3.84 -8.00
CA MET A 159 -10.16 2.61 -7.31
C MET A 159 -9.03 2.01 -6.45
N MET A 160 -7.77 2.29 -6.76
CA MET A 160 -6.63 1.66 -6.07
C MET A 160 -6.58 1.95 -4.56
N PRO A 161 -6.74 3.21 -4.10
CA PRO A 161 -6.79 3.49 -2.65
C PRO A 161 -7.97 2.81 -1.95
N VAL A 162 -9.10 2.62 -2.63
CA VAL A 162 -10.29 1.93 -2.08
C VAL A 162 -9.98 0.46 -1.85
N VAL A 163 -9.31 -0.20 -2.80
CA VAL A 163 -8.88 -1.60 -2.69
C VAL A 163 -7.95 -1.79 -1.49
N TRP A 164 -6.97 -0.90 -1.31
CA TRP A 164 -6.09 -0.92 -0.14
C TRP A 164 -6.87 -0.76 1.16
N SER A 165 -7.81 0.20 1.22
CA SER A 165 -8.64 0.44 2.40
C SER A 165 -9.53 -0.77 2.76
N LEU A 166 -10.06 -1.49 1.77
CA LEU A 166 -10.80 -2.73 2.00
C LEU A 166 -9.88 -3.85 2.51
N ALA A 167 -8.66 -3.95 2.00
CA ALA A 167 -7.71 -4.95 2.47
C ALA A 167 -7.23 -4.69 3.91
N THR A 168 -6.92 -3.43 4.25
CA THR A 168 -6.56 -3.03 5.63
C THR A 168 -7.70 -3.28 6.63
N THR A 169 -8.93 -3.41 6.14
CA THR A 169 -10.10 -3.79 6.92
C THR A 169 -10.18 -5.29 7.17
N ILE A 170 -10.06 -6.07 6.10
CA ILE A 170 -10.31 -7.51 6.13
C ILE A 170 -9.13 -8.26 6.75
N ALA A 171 -7.90 -7.81 6.51
CA ALA A 171 -6.70 -8.53 6.95
C ALA A 171 -6.60 -8.64 8.49
N PRO A 172 -6.78 -7.55 9.28
CA PRO A 172 -6.73 -7.65 10.74
C PRO A 172 -7.89 -8.47 11.33
N LEU A 173 -9.06 -8.51 10.68
CA LEU A 173 -10.16 -9.39 11.09
C LEU A 173 -9.77 -10.86 10.93
N ILE A 174 -9.21 -11.23 9.77
CA ILE A 174 -8.70 -12.58 9.52
C ILE A 174 -7.63 -12.93 10.56
N GLY A 175 -6.63 -12.07 10.74
CA GLY A 175 -5.52 -12.29 11.67
C GLY A 175 -5.96 -12.44 13.13
N GLY A 176 -6.82 -11.54 13.60
CA GLY A 176 -7.25 -11.51 15.00
C GLY A 176 -8.28 -12.58 15.33
N LEU A 177 -9.24 -12.85 14.44
CA LEU A 177 -10.29 -13.85 14.69
C LEU A 177 -9.74 -15.27 14.56
N LEU A 178 -8.89 -15.55 13.57
CA LEU A 178 -8.44 -16.91 13.27
C LEU A 178 -7.14 -17.33 13.96
N SER A 179 -6.40 -16.41 14.56
CA SER A 179 -5.22 -16.75 15.38
C SER A 179 -5.60 -17.57 16.62
N ASN A 180 -4.72 -18.48 17.04
CA ASN A 180 -4.93 -19.40 18.16
C ASN A 180 -6.27 -20.16 18.09
N PRO A 181 -6.60 -20.82 16.95
CA PRO A 181 -7.90 -21.43 16.75
C PRO A 181 -8.16 -22.59 17.71
N ALA A 182 -7.12 -23.35 18.08
CA ALA A 182 -7.25 -24.48 18.99
C ALA A 182 -7.67 -24.07 20.41
N ALA A 183 -7.18 -22.93 20.90
CA ALA A 183 -7.56 -22.38 22.19
C ALA A 183 -8.97 -21.76 22.16
N LYS A 184 -9.39 -21.20 21.02
CA LYS A 184 -10.69 -20.54 20.85
C LYS A 184 -11.84 -21.52 20.62
N TRP A 185 -11.60 -22.58 19.85
CA TRP A 185 -12.60 -23.57 19.47
C TRP A 185 -12.12 -24.98 19.82
N PRO A 186 -12.02 -25.33 21.11
CA PRO A 186 -11.44 -26.59 21.57
C PRO A 186 -12.15 -27.84 21.00
N ASP A 187 -13.48 -27.77 20.84
CA ASP A 187 -14.31 -28.91 20.43
C ASP A 187 -14.29 -29.20 18.91
N THR A 188 -13.88 -28.24 18.08
CA THR A 188 -13.86 -28.37 16.62
C THR A 188 -12.44 -28.26 16.07
N LEU A 189 -11.96 -27.03 15.82
CA LEU A 189 -10.63 -26.76 15.28
C LEU A 189 -9.52 -27.17 16.25
N GLY A 190 -9.82 -27.16 17.54
CA GLY A 190 -8.95 -27.66 18.57
C GLY A 190 -8.71 -29.16 18.51
N LYS A 191 -9.43 -29.97 17.73
CA LYS A 191 -9.08 -31.39 17.54
C LYS A 191 -8.01 -31.62 16.47
N ILE A 192 -7.72 -30.61 15.65
CA ILE A 192 -6.80 -30.73 14.53
C ILE A 192 -5.37 -30.47 15.03
N GLU A 193 -4.50 -31.46 14.89
CA GLU A 193 -3.12 -31.43 15.40
C GLU A 193 -2.31 -30.26 14.83
N ILE A 194 -2.36 -30.04 13.52
CA ILE A 194 -1.63 -28.94 12.87
C ILE A 194 -2.02 -27.56 13.40
N LEU A 195 -3.28 -27.37 13.81
CA LEU A 195 -3.78 -26.10 14.34
C LEU A 195 -3.43 -25.88 15.81
N ARG A 196 -3.12 -26.96 16.55
CA ARG A 196 -2.52 -26.88 17.89
C ARG A 196 -1.04 -26.57 17.80
N GLU A 197 -0.34 -27.26 16.90
CA GLU A 197 1.10 -27.15 16.73
C GLU A 197 1.51 -25.83 16.08
N HIS A 198 0.65 -25.28 15.20
CA HIS A 198 0.85 -24.01 14.51
C HIS A 198 -0.34 -23.06 14.72
N PRO A 199 -0.36 -22.32 15.85
CA PRO A 199 -1.51 -21.48 16.23
C PRO A 199 -1.81 -20.33 15.26
N TYR A 200 -0.85 -19.96 14.41
CA TYR A 200 -0.96 -18.88 13.43
C TYR A 200 -1.11 -19.38 11.99
N PHE A 201 -1.19 -20.70 11.78
CA PHE A 201 -1.34 -21.26 10.43
C PHE A 201 -2.66 -20.88 9.77
N LEU A 202 -3.78 -20.96 10.50
CA LEU A 202 -5.11 -20.70 9.95
C LEU A 202 -5.28 -19.29 9.32
N PRO A 203 -4.93 -18.17 9.98
CA PRO A 203 -5.04 -16.86 9.34
C PRO A 203 -4.15 -16.74 8.11
N CYS A 204 -2.95 -17.34 8.12
CA CYS A 204 -2.05 -17.35 6.98
C CYS A 204 -2.58 -18.21 5.82
N ALA A 205 -3.23 -19.34 6.13
CA ALA A 205 -3.85 -20.22 5.14
C ALA A 205 -5.05 -19.56 4.46
N VAL A 206 -5.84 -18.77 5.18
CA VAL A 206 -6.93 -17.98 4.58
C VAL A 206 -6.40 -16.89 3.66
N ALA A 207 -5.35 -16.16 4.08
CA ALA A 207 -4.68 -15.19 3.21
C ALA A 207 -4.10 -15.88 1.95
N ALA A 208 -3.45 -17.02 2.12
CA ALA A 208 -2.91 -17.82 1.02
C ALA A 208 -4.00 -18.30 0.06
N LEU A 209 -5.15 -18.73 0.56
CA LEU A 209 -6.29 -19.14 -0.26
C LEU A 209 -6.82 -17.99 -1.12
N LEU A 210 -6.92 -16.78 -0.55
CA LEU A 210 -7.32 -15.59 -1.30
C LEU A 210 -6.31 -15.29 -2.43
N SER A 211 -5.01 -15.31 -2.13
CA SER A 211 -3.97 -15.15 -3.16
C SER A 211 -4.02 -16.25 -4.23
N PHE A 212 -4.28 -17.50 -3.84
CA PHE A 212 -4.38 -18.61 -4.78
C PHE A 212 -5.59 -18.48 -5.70
N VAL A 213 -6.74 -18.08 -5.16
CA VAL A 213 -7.94 -17.80 -5.97
C VAL A 213 -7.67 -16.65 -6.94
N SER A 214 -7.00 -15.57 -6.50
CA SER A 214 -6.55 -14.49 -7.39
C SER A 214 -5.62 -15.01 -8.49
N PHE A 215 -4.68 -15.90 -8.16
CA PHE A 215 -3.81 -16.55 -9.14
C PHE A 215 -4.61 -17.37 -10.17
N VAL A 216 -5.54 -18.22 -9.74
CA VAL A 216 -6.34 -19.06 -10.65
C VAL A 216 -7.18 -18.20 -11.60
N ILE A 217 -7.86 -17.18 -11.07
CA ILE A 217 -8.67 -16.26 -11.89
C ILE A 217 -7.79 -15.51 -12.88
N ALA A 218 -6.64 -15.00 -12.45
CA ALA A 218 -5.69 -14.32 -13.32
C ALA A 218 -5.08 -15.27 -14.37
N PHE A 219 -4.78 -16.52 -13.99
CA PHE A 219 -4.18 -17.51 -14.88
C PHE A 219 -5.09 -17.79 -16.07
N VAL A 220 -6.40 -17.94 -15.81
CA VAL A 220 -7.41 -18.19 -16.85
C VAL A 220 -7.78 -16.92 -17.61
N GLY A 221 -7.92 -15.78 -16.93
CA GLY A 221 -8.55 -14.58 -17.48
C GLY A 221 -7.61 -13.48 -17.97
N LEU A 222 -6.40 -13.36 -17.42
CA LEU A 222 -5.49 -12.26 -17.72
C LEU A 222 -4.89 -12.42 -19.12
N LYS A 223 -5.01 -11.39 -19.96
CA LYS A 223 -4.43 -11.36 -21.29
C LYS A 223 -3.07 -10.65 -21.26
N GLU A 224 -2.23 -10.96 -22.25
CA GLU A 224 -0.97 -10.24 -22.43
C GLU A 224 -1.26 -8.81 -22.93
N THR A 225 -0.58 -7.82 -22.36
CA THR A 225 -0.77 -6.40 -22.68
C THR A 225 0.49 -5.77 -23.27
N LEU A 226 1.66 -6.42 -23.16
CA LEU A 226 2.92 -5.87 -23.65
C LEU A 226 2.83 -5.55 -25.18
N PRO A 227 3.01 -4.28 -25.59
CA PRO A 227 2.79 -3.87 -26.98
C PRO A 227 3.68 -4.59 -28.00
N SER A 228 4.94 -4.89 -27.65
CA SER A 228 5.88 -5.59 -28.54
C SER A 228 5.44 -7.02 -28.85
N ILE A 229 4.94 -7.75 -27.85
CA ILE A 229 4.40 -9.10 -28.03
C ILE A 229 3.10 -9.05 -28.83
N LEU A 230 2.23 -8.07 -28.56
CA LEU A 230 0.97 -7.90 -29.29
C LEU A 230 1.21 -7.55 -30.76
N ALA A 231 2.14 -6.65 -31.06
CA ALA A 231 2.55 -6.30 -32.42
C ALA A 231 3.10 -7.53 -33.17
N ARG A 232 3.97 -8.31 -32.51
CA ARG A 232 4.49 -9.57 -33.08
C ARG A 232 3.38 -10.59 -33.35
N ARG A 233 2.39 -10.71 -32.45
CA ARG A 233 1.22 -11.58 -32.66
C ARG A 233 0.36 -11.12 -33.83
N ARG A 234 0.08 -9.81 -33.94
CA ARG A 234 -0.66 -9.23 -35.07
C ARG A 234 0.04 -9.49 -36.41
N ARG A 235 1.36 -9.27 -36.49
CA ARG A 235 2.16 -9.59 -37.69
C ARG A 235 2.08 -11.07 -38.06
N LYS A 236 2.20 -11.96 -37.08
CA LYS A 236 2.10 -13.41 -37.32
C LYS A 236 0.70 -13.84 -37.79
N SER A 237 -0.36 -13.20 -37.29
CA SER A 237 -1.74 -13.47 -37.69
C SER A 237 -2.12 -12.87 -39.05
N ALA A 238 -1.48 -11.77 -39.47
CA ALA A 238 -1.75 -11.13 -40.76
C ALA A 238 -1.18 -11.93 -41.96
N GLY A 239 -0.28 -12.89 -41.72
CA GLY A 239 0.36 -13.69 -42.77
C GLY A 239 1.26 -12.85 -43.71
N PRO A 240 2.00 -13.51 -44.63
CA PRO A 240 2.87 -12.82 -45.60
C PRO A 240 2.10 -12.04 -46.68
N LEU A 241 0.78 -12.22 -46.80
CA LEU A 241 -0.06 -11.56 -47.81
C LEU A 241 -0.33 -10.07 -47.51
N ALA A 242 -0.09 -9.60 -46.29
CA ALA A 242 -0.24 -8.19 -45.93
C ALA A 242 0.97 -7.31 -46.30
N GLU A 243 2.10 -7.90 -46.74
CA GLU A 243 3.31 -7.16 -47.14
C GLU A 243 3.28 -6.64 -48.58
N THR A 244 2.31 -7.06 -49.40
CA THR A 244 2.30 -6.78 -50.85
C THR A 244 1.23 -5.79 -51.32
N ASP A 245 0.41 -5.22 -50.42
CA ASP A 245 -0.60 -4.24 -50.80
C ASP A 245 -0.17 -2.81 -50.43
N PRO A 246 0.42 -2.03 -51.37
CA PRO A 246 0.83 -0.65 -51.12
C PRO A 246 -0.34 0.31 -50.88
N LEU A 247 -1.59 -0.16 -50.97
CA LEU A 247 -2.81 0.63 -50.76
C LEU A 247 -3.42 0.48 -49.35
N LEU A 248 -2.89 -0.40 -48.49
CA LEU A 248 -3.30 -0.40 -47.09
C LEU A 248 -2.63 0.80 -46.40
N PRO A 249 -3.39 1.82 -45.93
CA PRO A 249 -2.81 2.89 -45.15
C PRO A 249 -2.14 2.23 -43.94
N THR A 250 -0.82 2.42 -43.83
CA THR A 250 -0.10 2.16 -42.58
C THR A 250 -0.88 2.88 -41.50
N ALA A 251 -1.55 2.12 -40.62
CA ALA A 251 -2.31 2.68 -39.53
C ALA A 251 -1.42 3.75 -38.88
N PRO A 252 -1.89 5.02 -38.76
CA PRO A 252 -1.05 6.09 -38.26
C PRO A 252 -0.45 5.61 -36.94
N GLN A 253 0.86 5.39 -36.91
CA GLN A 253 1.56 5.22 -35.65
C GLN A 253 1.44 6.59 -34.99
N GLU A 254 0.49 6.74 -34.06
CA GLU A 254 0.50 7.89 -33.16
C GLU A 254 1.94 8.00 -32.64
N PRO A 255 2.61 9.15 -32.82
CA PRO A 255 4.00 9.32 -32.40
C PRO A 255 4.06 8.91 -30.93
N GLN A 256 4.72 7.79 -30.65
CA GLN A 256 4.85 7.29 -29.31
C GLN A 256 5.85 8.23 -28.63
N GLU A 257 5.33 9.21 -27.92
CA GLU A 257 6.10 10.24 -27.24
C GLU A 257 7.19 9.54 -26.41
N ALA A 258 8.46 9.69 -26.82
CA ALA A 258 9.55 9.00 -26.17
C ALA A 258 9.66 9.55 -24.74
N ALA A 259 9.60 8.67 -23.74
CA ALA A 259 9.78 9.09 -22.37
C ALA A 259 11.18 9.72 -22.21
N PRO A 260 11.31 10.91 -21.61
CA PRO A 260 12.60 11.49 -21.33
C PRO A 260 13.41 10.56 -20.41
N PRO A 261 14.75 10.56 -20.53
CA PRO A 261 15.59 9.69 -19.72
C PRO A 261 15.44 10.02 -18.23
N MET A 262 15.62 9.02 -17.38
CA MET A 262 15.30 9.09 -15.94
C MET A 262 15.99 10.24 -15.20
N ARG A 263 17.18 10.67 -15.64
CA ARG A 263 17.90 11.83 -15.11
C ARG A 263 17.16 13.16 -15.32
N ASP A 264 16.45 13.30 -16.43
CA ASP A 264 15.73 14.52 -16.80
C ASP A 264 14.37 14.59 -16.07
N LEU A 265 13.93 13.47 -15.46
CA LEU A 265 12.73 13.39 -14.63
C LEU A 265 12.96 13.82 -13.18
N LEU A 266 14.21 14.05 -12.75
CA LEU A 266 14.53 14.53 -11.41
C LEU A 266 14.32 16.05 -11.27
N THR A 267 13.18 16.53 -11.76
CA THR A 267 12.78 17.93 -11.62
C THR A 267 12.29 18.24 -10.21
N TRP A 268 12.37 19.50 -9.81
CA TRP A 268 11.93 19.94 -8.49
C TRP A 268 10.47 19.58 -8.14
N PRO A 269 9.48 19.74 -9.04
CA PRO A 269 8.10 19.31 -8.75
C PRO A 269 7.96 17.81 -8.50
N ILE A 270 8.70 16.99 -9.27
CA ILE A 270 8.72 15.53 -9.10
C ILE A 270 9.37 15.16 -7.76
N PHE A 271 10.49 15.81 -7.42
CA PHE A 271 11.16 15.61 -6.13
C PHE A 271 10.24 15.92 -4.95
N ILE A 272 9.50 17.05 -4.99
CA ILE A 272 8.55 17.40 -3.93
C ILE A 272 7.40 16.38 -3.84
N ALA A 273 6.81 15.97 -4.97
CA ALA A 273 5.72 15.01 -4.98
C ALA A 273 6.15 13.64 -4.44
N ILE A 274 7.29 13.13 -4.90
CA ILE A 274 7.86 11.84 -4.48
C ILE A 274 8.33 11.90 -3.02
N GLY A 275 8.96 13.00 -2.59
CA GLY A 275 9.38 13.19 -1.21
C GLY A 275 8.18 13.18 -0.24
N ASN A 276 7.08 13.86 -0.60
CA ASN A 276 5.86 13.84 0.19
C ASN A 276 5.19 12.46 0.21
N HIS A 277 5.22 11.72 -0.91
CA HIS A 277 4.76 10.33 -0.95
C HIS A 277 5.57 9.44 0.00
N GLY A 278 6.89 9.58 -0.04
CA GLY A 278 7.82 8.86 0.81
C GLY A 278 7.59 9.15 2.30
N LEU A 279 7.47 10.43 2.68
CA LEU A 279 7.20 10.83 4.07
C LEU A 279 5.84 10.33 4.56
N LEU A 280 4.81 10.36 3.71
CA LEU A 280 3.50 9.78 4.02
C LEU A 280 3.65 8.29 4.30
N ALA A 281 4.36 7.57 3.41
CA ALA A 281 4.59 6.14 3.54
C ALA A 281 5.37 5.78 4.81
N PHE A 282 6.42 6.55 5.16
CA PHE A 282 7.18 6.38 6.39
C PHE A 282 6.29 6.56 7.63
N CYS A 283 5.64 7.72 7.76
CA CYS A 283 4.91 8.05 8.98
C CYS A 283 3.68 7.14 9.16
N HIS A 284 2.99 6.80 8.07
CA HIS A 284 1.85 5.88 8.13
C HIS A 284 2.29 4.47 8.51
N MET A 285 3.34 3.90 7.90
CA MET A 285 3.81 2.56 8.26
C MET A 285 4.40 2.49 9.67
N ALA A 286 5.06 3.57 10.13
CA ALA A 286 5.51 3.66 11.51
C ALA A 286 4.33 3.59 12.48
N ASN A 287 3.22 4.27 12.16
CA ASN A 287 2.00 4.18 12.95
C ASN A 287 1.33 2.79 12.85
N GLU A 288 1.26 2.21 11.65
CA GLU A 288 0.68 0.86 11.44
C GLU A 288 1.41 -0.23 12.25
N ALA A 289 2.73 -0.14 12.39
CA ALA A 289 3.52 -1.03 13.24
C ALA A 289 3.31 -0.74 14.75
N LEU A 290 3.19 0.53 15.12
CA LEU A 290 3.04 0.94 16.53
C LEU A 290 1.69 0.59 17.12
N ILE A 291 0.58 0.67 16.38
CA ILE A 291 -0.76 0.38 16.91
C ILE A 291 -0.82 -1.02 17.55
N PRO A 292 -0.54 -2.13 16.84
CA PRO A 292 -0.61 -3.47 17.42
C PRO A 292 0.46 -3.68 18.50
N LEU A 293 1.65 -3.11 18.34
CA LEU A 293 2.71 -3.18 19.36
C LEU A 293 2.27 -2.53 20.67
N PHE A 294 1.75 -1.31 20.61
CA PHE A 294 1.22 -0.57 21.75
C PHE A 294 0.04 -1.30 22.39
N PHE A 295 -0.86 -1.86 21.59
CA PHE A 295 -2.02 -2.59 22.11
C PHE A 295 -1.61 -3.88 22.81
N ALA A 296 -0.68 -4.65 22.24
CA ALA A 296 -0.24 -5.93 22.79
C ALA A 296 0.69 -5.78 24.00
N THR A 297 1.47 -4.69 24.07
CA THR A 297 2.40 -4.43 25.17
C THR A 297 1.66 -4.31 26.50
N PRO A 298 2.09 -4.96 27.60
CA PRO A 298 1.40 -4.84 28.88
C PRO A 298 1.34 -3.40 29.42
N ILE A 299 0.32 -3.09 30.22
CA ILE A 299 0.13 -1.76 30.84
C ILE A 299 1.34 -1.36 31.70
N SER A 300 1.96 -2.34 32.37
CA SER A 300 3.18 -2.14 33.16
C SER A 300 4.34 -1.62 32.31
N PHE A 301 4.40 -1.97 31.01
CA PHE A 301 5.38 -1.52 30.02
C PHE A 301 4.92 -0.31 29.18
N GLY A 302 3.75 0.25 29.49
CA GLY A 302 3.24 1.45 28.83
C GLY A 302 2.37 1.18 27.61
N GLY A 303 1.90 -0.06 27.39
CA GLY A 303 0.88 -0.39 26.39
C GLY A 303 -0.52 -0.63 26.99
N LEU A 304 -1.33 -1.48 26.34
CA LEU A 304 -2.71 -1.79 26.76
C LEU A 304 -2.95 -3.26 27.19
N GLY A 305 -2.04 -4.19 26.88
CA GLY A 305 -2.14 -5.61 27.22
C GLY A 305 -3.31 -6.35 26.56
N LEU A 306 -3.74 -5.90 25.39
CA LEU A 306 -4.87 -6.48 24.64
C LEU A 306 -4.48 -7.81 23.98
N LYS A 307 -5.47 -8.70 23.86
CA LYS A 307 -5.31 -9.99 23.17
C LYS A 307 -5.40 -9.81 21.65
N PRO A 308 -4.78 -10.69 20.83
CA PRO A 308 -4.86 -10.63 19.37
C PRO A 308 -6.28 -10.51 18.79
N ARG A 309 -7.27 -11.13 19.44
CA ARG A 309 -8.68 -11.01 19.07
C ARG A 309 -9.17 -9.57 19.18
N ASP A 310 -8.91 -8.92 20.31
CA ASP A 310 -9.40 -7.57 20.58
C ASP A 310 -8.69 -6.56 19.67
N ILE A 311 -7.38 -6.76 19.46
CA ILE A 311 -6.60 -5.98 18.48
C ILE A 311 -7.21 -6.10 17.08
N GLY A 312 -7.44 -7.33 16.61
CA GLY A 312 -8.02 -7.54 15.28
C GLY A 312 -9.45 -7.03 15.14
N LEU A 313 -10.26 -7.07 16.20
CA LEU A 313 -11.61 -6.48 16.20
C LEU A 313 -11.54 -4.95 16.14
N ILE A 314 -10.68 -4.30 16.92
CA ILE A 314 -10.50 -2.84 16.89
C ILE A 314 -10.02 -2.39 15.52
N LEU A 315 -8.93 -3.00 15.01
CA LEU A 315 -8.38 -2.68 13.69
C LEU A 315 -9.38 -2.96 12.57
N GLY A 316 -10.12 -4.07 12.65
CA GLY A 316 -11.16 -4.43 11.70
C GLY A 316 -12.32 -3.45 11.66
N ILE A 317 -12.88 -3.07 12.81
CA ILE A 317 -13.96 -2.07 12.90
C ILE A 317 -13.49 -0.72 12.37
N CYS A 318 -12.29 -0.28 12.77
CA CYS A 318 -11.68 0.95 12.26
C CYS A 318 -11.48 0.90 10.75
N GLY A 319 -11.05 -0.23 10.20
CA GLY A 319 -10.96 -0.46 8.77
C GLY A 319 -12.31 -0.30 8.07
N ILE A 320 -13.37 -0.96 8.56
CA ILE A 320 -14.72 -0.86 7.97
C ILE A 320 -15.17 0.59 7.95
N CYS A 321 -15.04 1.29 9.09
CA CYS A 321 -15.38 2.71 9.19
C CYS A 321 -14.57 3.56 8.21
N ASN A 322 -13.26 3.32 8.11
CA ASN A 322 -12.39 4.02 7.17
C ASN A 322 -12.83 3.77 5.72
N ALA A 323 -13.06 2.52 5.32
CA ALA A 323 -13.48 2.17 3.96
C ALA A 323 -14.80 2.86 3.57
N LEU A 324 -15.79 2.87 4.47
CA LEU A 324 -17.05 3.58 4.26
C LEU A 324 -16.81 5.10 4.12
N ILE A 325 -15.98 5.68 4.99
CA ILE A 325 -15.63 7.11 4.93
C ILE A 325 -14.94 7.46 3.60
N GLN A 326 -13.99 6.63 3.14
CA GLN A 326 -13.29 6.86 1.87
C GLN A 326 -14.24 6.78 0.67
N VAL A 327 -15.09 5.75 0.61
CA VAL A 327 -16.04 5.55 -0.48
C VAL A 327 -17.07 6.68 -0.56
N PHE A 328 -17.65 7.09 0.57
CA PHE A 328 -18.71 8.10 0.57
C PHE A 328 -18.17 9.54 0.58
N PHE A 329 -17.03 9.83 1.19
CA PHE A 329 -16.57 11.21 1.39
C PHE A 329 -15.30 11.57 0.63
N GLY A 330 -14.46 10.62 0.21
CA GLY A 330 -13.14 10.90 -0.38
C GLY A 330 -13.16 11.87 -1.55
N GLY A 331 -13.91 11.54 -2.60
CA GLY A 331 -14.02 12.42 -3.77
C GLY A 331 -14.72 13.76 -3.47
N ARG A 332 -15.57 13.83 -2.44
CA ARG A 332 -16.24 15.08 -2.02
C ARG A 332 -15.27 16.01 -1.29
N VAL A 333 -14.50 15.46 -0.35
CA VAL A 333 -13.50 16.20 0.45
C VAL A 333 -12.43 16.80 -0.47
N ILE A 334 -11.84 15.99 -1.37
CA ILE A 334 -10.77 16.45 -2.26
C ILE A 334 -11.26 17.55 -3.22
N ARG A 335 -12.47 17.40 -3.80
CA ARG A 335 -13.05 18.45 -4.66
C ARG A 335 -13.40 19.72 -3.90
N ARG A 336 -13.86 19.62 -2.65
CA ARG A 336 -14.27 20.77 -1.84
C ARG A 336 -13.08 21.57 -1.30
N PHE A 337 -12.07 20.89 -0.78
CA PHE A 337 -10.93 21.52 -0.10
C PHE A 337 -9.66 21.61 -0.96
N GLY A 338 -9.61 20.86 -2.07
CA GLY A 338 -8.44 20.72 -2.92
C GLY A 338 -7.45 19.67 -2.38
N PRO A 339 -6.62 19.07 -3.26
CA PRO A 339 -5.67 18.02 -2.89
C PRO A 339 -4.60 18.52 -1.90
N ARG A 340 -4.10 19.74 -2.07
CA ARG A 340 -3.05 20.31 -1.19
C ARG A 340 -3.50 20.45 0.26
N ARG A 341 -4.67 21.04 0.49
CA ARG A 341 -5.18 21.24 1.86
C ARG A 341 -5.54 19.91 2.51
N THR A 342 -6.18 19.02 1.76
CA THR A 342 -6.52 17.67 2.22
C THR A 342 -5.26 16.93 2.69
N PHE A 343 -4.19 16.98 1.90
CA PHE A 343 -2.91 16.38 2.22
C PHE A 343 -2.26 16.94 3.50
N ILE A 344 -2.21 18.27 3.65
CA ILE A 344 -1.66 18.95 4.84
C ILE A 344 -2.48 18.59 6.09
N VAL A 345 -3.81 18.65 6.00
CA VAL A 345 -4.71 18.32 7.12
C VAL A 345 -4.54 16.86 7.54
N GLY A 346 -4.32 15.94 6.61
CA GLY A 346 -4.01 14.55 6.93
C GLY A 346 -2.72 14.39 7.75
N PHE A 347 -1.64 15.10 7.39
CA PHE A 347 -0.41 15.09 8.22
C PHE A 347 -0.61 15.74 9.59
N CYS A 348 -1.39 16.83 9.68
CA CYS A 348 -1.74 17.42 10.97
C CYS A 348 -2.53 16.43 11.84
N ALA A 349 -3.48 15.68 11.25
CA ALA A 349 -4.24 14.65 11.96
C ALA A 349 -3.32 13.52 12.47
N LEU A 350 -2.32 13.11 11.68
CA LEU A 350 -1.32 12.13 12.12
C LEU A 350 -0.42 12.67 13.26
N ALA A 351 -0.09 13.96 13.27
CA ALA A 351 0.65 14.55 14.39
C ALA A 351 -0.19 14.53 15.68
N VAL A 352 -1.50 14.81 15.58
CA VAL A 352 -2.44 14.67 16.71
C VAL A 352 -2.54 13.22 17.17
N GLU A 353 -2.59 12.27 16.23
CA GLU A 353 -2.61 10.83 16.54
C GLU A 353 -1.38 10.41 17.35
N PHE A 354 -0.17 10.80 16.93
CA PHE A 354 1.05 10.51 17.69
C PHE A 354 1.05 11.18 19.07
N ALA A 355 0.52 12.39 19.19
CA ALA A 355 0.39 13.10 20.47
C ALA A 355 -0.67 12.48 21.41
N MET A 356 -1.61 11.69 20.89
CA MET A 356 -2.62 10.98 21.69
C MET A 356 -2.06 9.73 22.39
N TYR A 357 -1.01 9.09 21.88
CA TYR A 357 -0.44 7.90 22.52
C TYR A 357 0.01 8.13 23.97
N PRO A 358 0.77 9.19 24.32
CA PRO A 358 1.09 9.51 25.71
C PRO A 358 -0.16 9.70 26.59
N LEU A 359 -1.22 10.30 26.05
CA LEU A 359 -2.48 10.50 26.77
C LEU A 359 -3.18 9.15 27.04
N VAL A 360 -3.32 8.31 26.02
CA VAL A 360 -3.92 6.98 26.15
C VAL A 360 -3.14 6.13 27.14
N ARG A 361 -1.81 6.15 27.05
CA ARG A 361 -0.91 5.48 28.00
C ARG A 361 -1.13 5.97 29.43
N PHE A 362 -1.12 7.29 29.64
CA PHE A 362 -1.31 7.88 30.97
C PHE A 362 -2.64 7.45 31.59
N LEU A 363 -3.73 7.49 30.81
CA LEU A 363 -5.05 7.04 31.26
C LEU A 363 -5.06 5.54 31.61
N ALA A 364 -4.44 4.70 30.78
CA ALA A 364 -4.37 3.26 31.01
C ALA A 364 -3.54 2.90 32.24
N GLN A 365 -2.40 3.56 32.45
CA GLN A 365 -1.56 3.37 33.64
C GLN A 365 -2.26 3.85 34.91
N ARG A 366 -2.96 4.99 34.86
CA ARG A 366 -3.74 5.50 35.99
C ARG A 366 -4.86 4.54 36.39
N ALA A 367 -5.58 3.99 35.41
CA ALA A 367 -6.71 3.09 35.67
C ALA A 367 -6.27 1.64 35.96
N GLY A 368 -5.06 1.24 35.54
CA GLY A 368 -4.57 -0.14 35.58
C GLY A 368 -5.31 -1.09 34.62
N ARG A 369 -6.21 -0.57 33.78
CA ARG A 369 -7.06 -1.32 32.85
C ARG A 369 -7.56 -0.41 31.72
N VAL A 370 -8.11 -1.02 30.67
CA VAL A 370 -8.77 -0.30 29.57
C VAL A 370 -10.21 0.04 29.98
N ASP A 371 -10.39 1.17 30.66
CA ASP A 371 -11.70 1.69 31.08
C ASP A 371 -12.39 2.53 29.99
N ALA A 372 -13.51 3.19 30.32
CA ALA A 372 -14.26 3.99 29.36
C ALA A 372 -13.45 5.20 28.84
N ALA A 373 -12.65 5.84 29.70
CA ALA A 373 -11.84 6.99 29.31
C ALA A 373 -10.73 6.58 28.34
N VAL A 374 -10.05 5.45 28.59
CA VAL A 374 -9.06 4.88 27.68
C VAL A 374 -9.70 4.55 26.33
N ARG A 375 -10.88 3.92 26.32
CA ARG A 375 -11.60 3.60 25.06
C ARG A 375 -11.99 4.85 24.28
N MET A 376 -12.44 5.92 24.94
CA MET A 376 -12.79 7.18 24.28
C MET A 376 -11.55 7.86 23.69
N ALA A 377 -10.45 7.92 24.44
CA ALA A 377 -9.19 8.48 23.95
C ALA A 377 -8.65 7.66 22.77
N LEU A 378 -8.74 6.34 22.84
CA LEU A 378 -8.35 5.45 21.77
C LEU A 378 -9.23 5.62 20.51
N ALA A 379 -10.54 5.74 20.67
CA ALA A 379 -11.45 6.00 19.55
C ALA A 379 -11.15 7.35 18.88
N CYS A 380 -10.83 8.38 19.66
CA CYS A 380 -10.41 9.68 19.14
C CYS A 380 -9.09 9.55 18.35
N GLN A 381 -8.08 8.89 18.93
CA GLN A 381 -6.79 8.63 18.29
C GLN A 381 -6.96 7.93 16.93
N LEU A 382 -7.68 6.80 16.89
CA LEU A 382 -7.87 6.02 15.65
C LEU A 382 -8.72 6.75 14.61
N SER A 383 -9.59 7.67 15.04
CA SER A 383 -10.38 8.49 14.11
C SER A 383 -9.51 9.50 13.35
N CYS A 384 -8.39 9.95 13.93
CA CYS A 384 -7.43 10.82 13.24
C CYS A 384 -6.80 10.11 12.04
N THR A 385 -6.58 8.79 12.11
CA THR A 385 -6.04 8.00 11.00
C THR A 385 -6.94 8.07 9.77
N PHE A 386 -8.27 8.14 9.92
CA PHE A 386 -9.20 8.20 8.78
C PHE A 386 -8.97 9.44 7.91
N VAL A 387 -8.53 10.55 8.51
CA VAL A 387 -8.21 11.78 7.80
C VAL A 387 -6.93 11.62 6.97
N LEU A 388 -5.95 10.87 7.49
CA LEU A 388 -4.70 10.57 6.79
C LEU A 388 -4.93 9.77 5.50
N TYR A 389 -5.93 8.88 5.46
CA TYR A 389 -6.21 8.09 4.25
C TYR A 389 -6.57 8.96 3.04
N PHE A 390 -7.18 10.14 3.22
CA PHE A 390 -7.42 11.08 2.12
C PHE A 390 -6.12 11.65 1.52
N SER A 391 -5.02 11.64 2.28
CA SER A 391 -3.70 12.07 1.78
C SER A 391 -3.18 11.14 0.70
N TYR A 392 -3.47 9.84 0.73
CA TYR A 392 -3.02 8.89 -0.32
C TYR A 392 -3.58 9.25 -1.70
N ALA A 393 -4.87 9.55 -1.78
CA ALA A 393 -5.49 10.00 -3.02
C ALA A 393 -4.91 11.35 -3.49
N SER A 394 -4.61 12.25 -2.56
CA SER A 394 -4.01 13.55 -2.85
C SER A 394 -2.57 13.42 -3.38
N THR A 395 -1.78 12.51 -2.82
CA THR A 395 -0.43 12.19 -3.31
C THR A 395 -0.44 11.66 -4.73
N MET A 396 -1.37 10.76 -5.06
CA MET A 396 -1.49 10.24 -6.43
C MET A 396 -1.80 11.37 -7.43
N ILE A 397 -2.65 12.33 -7.05
CA ILE A 397 -2.92 13.52 -7.87
C ILE A 397 -1.63 14.32 -8.11
N PHE A 398 -0.82 14.56 -7.08
CA PHE A 398 0.44 15.30 -7.24
C PHE A 398 1.48 14.56 -8.07
N ILE A 399 1.58 13.23 -7.93
CA ILE A 399 2.49 12.41 -8.75
C ILE A 399 2.07 12.47 -10.23
N MET A 400 0.77 12.36 -10.51
CA MET A 400 0.23 12.46 -11.87
C MET A 400 0.44 13.85 -12.47
N ASP A 401 0.21 14.92 -11.70
CA ASP A 401 0.36 16.31 -12.16
C ASP A 401 1.83 16.72 -12.36
N ALA A 402 2.75 16.15 -11.56
CA ALA A 402 4.19 16.42 -11.66
C ALA A 402 4.83 15.80 -12.91
N ALA A 403 4.24 14.73 -13.48
CA ALA A 403 4.78 14.07 -14.66
C ALA A 403 4.67 14.99 -15.90
N PRO A 404 5.76 15.22 -16.64
CA PRO A 404 5.77 16.16 -17.77
C PRO A 404 4.94 15.68 -18.97
N SER A 405 4.81 14.36 -19.15
CA SER A 405 4.10 13.74 -20.27
C SER A 405 3.51 12.39 -19.88
N ARG A 406 2.55 11.88 -20.64
CA ARG A 406 1.94 10.55 -20.38
C ARG A 406 2.98 9.44 -20.46
N ALA A 407 3.96 9.57 -21.36
CA ALA A 407 5.05 8.62 -21.52
C ALA A 407 5.95 8.50 -20.27
N SER A 408 6.10 9.58 -19.50
CA SER A 408 6.90 9.59 -18.27
C SER A 408 6.14 9.13 -17.02
N LEU A 409 4.81 9.02 -17.06
CA LEU A 409 3.99 8.62 -15.90
C LEU A 409 4.40 7.26 -15.34
N GLY A 410 4.75 6.29 -16.19
CA GLY A 410 5.23 4.98 -15.75
C GLY A 410 6.52 5.09 -14.93
N SER A 411 7.50 5.83 -15.43
CA SER A 411 8.79 6.05 -14.76
C SER A 411 8.66 6.85 -13.46
N VAL A 412 7.85 7.92 -13.46
CA VAL A 412 7.60 8.75 -12.27
C VAL A 412 6.87 7.93 -11.20
N ASN A 413 5.86 7.14 -11.57
CA ASN A 413 5.19 6.23 -10.63
C ASN A 413 6.12 5.13 -10.11
N GLY A 414 7.01 4.60 -10.95
CA GLY A 414 8.02 3.63 -10.54
C GLY A 414 8.98 4.21 -9.49
N LEU A 415 9.48 5.43 -9.73
CA LEU A 415 10.34 6.14 -8.78
C LEU A 415 9.61 6.48 -7.49
N ALA A 416 8.36 6.96 -7.58
CA ALA A 416 7.53 7.22 -6.41
C ALA A 416 7.32 5.95 -5.58
N GLN A 417 6.96 4.84 -6.24
CA GLN A 417 6.78 3.55 -5.59
C GLN A 417 8.06 3.08 -4.90
N MET A 418 9.23 3.21 -5.55
CA MET A 418 10.51 2.88 -4.93
C MET A 418 10.74 3.66 -3.65
N VAL A 419 10.71 4.99 -3.72
CA VAL A 419 10.96 5.84 -2.55
C VAL A 419 9.96 5.53 -1.44
N GLY A 420 8.69 5.31 -1.81
CA GLY A 420 7.66 4.81 -0.90
C GLY A 420 8.08 3.48 -0.24
N THR A 421 8.40 2.44 -1.01
CA THR A 421 8.77 1.10 -0.51
C THR A 421 9.98 1.13 0.43
N VAL A 422 11.03 1.89 0.09
CA VAL A 422 12.24 2.03 0.91
C VAL A 422 11.91 2.69 2.25
N LEU A 423 11.09 3.74 2.23
CA LEU A 423 10.69 4.40 3.47
C LEU A 423 9.71 3.55 4.29
N ARG A 424 8.83 2.78 3.63
CA ARG A 424 8.00 1.75 4.28
C ARG A 424 8.84 0.66 4.92
N SER A 425 9.97 0.27 4.34
CA SER A 425 10.82 -0.77 4.92
C SER A 425 11.55 -0.32 6.17
N VAL A 426 11.95 0.95 6.26
CA VAL A 426 12.65 1.47 7.45
C VAL A 426 11.67 1.73 8.61
N ALA A 427 10.43 2.12 8.31
CA ALA A 427 9.49 2.63 9.30
C ALA A 427 9.09 1.66 10.44
N PRO A 428 8.73 0.38 10.20
CA PRO A 428 8.37 -0.56 11.27
C PRO A 428 9.52 -0.84 12.24
N SER A 429 10.71 -1.17 11.73
CA SER A 429 11.90 -1.36 12.56
C SER A 429 12.26 -0.09 13.32
N PHE A 430 12.23 1.09 12.68
CA PHE A 430 12.53 2.36 13.35
C PHE A 430 11.57 2.60 14.52
N SER A 431 10.27 2.57 14.26
CA SER A 431 9.24 2.88 15.26
C SER A 431 9.17 1.83 16.37
N SER A 432 9.26 0.55 16.05
CA SER A 432 9.22 -0.54 17.04
C SER A 432 10.48 -0.58 17.91
N SER A 433 11.66 -0.34 17.32
CA SER A 433 12.92 -0.23 18.09
C SER A 433 12.89 0.99 19.01
N LEU A 434 12.41 2.12 18.50
CA LEU A 434 12.30 3.33 19.28
C LEU A 434 11.27 3.17 20.41
N PHE A 435 10.18 2.43 20.18
CA PHE A 435 9.22 2.06 21.22
C PHE A 435 9.86 1.17 22.29
N ALA A 436 10.63 0.15 21.90
CA ALA A 436 11.38 -0.71 22.80
C ALA A 436 12.36 0.10 23.68
N LEU A 437 13.16 0.96 23.05
CA LEU A 437 14.09 1.87 23.75
C LEU A 437 13.35 2.81 24.71
N SER A 438 12.18 3.32 24.29
CA SER A 438 11.35 4.19 25.14
C SER A 438 10.78 3.43 26.35
N ALA A 439 10.47 2.14 26.19
CA ALA A 439 9.94 1.30 27.27
C ALA A 439 11.03 0.86 28.27
N GLU A 440 12.26 0.67 27.79
CA GLU A 440 13.45 0.35 28.59
C GLU A 440 13.94 1.58 29.38
N HIS A 441 14.13 2.71 28.71
CA HIS A 441 14.63 3.96 29.29
C HIS A 441 13.50 4.92 29.71
N ARG A 442 12.76 4.54 30.75
CA ARG A 442 11.61 5.34 31.23
C ARG A 442 11.98 6.70 31.81
N GLU A 443 13.23 6.85 32.24
CA GLU A 443 13.82 8.11 32.66
C GLU A 443 13.82 9.16 31.53
N ILE A 444 13.85 8.71 30.27
CA ILE A 444 13.82 9.59 29.10
C ILE A 444 12.37 9.93 28.75
N VAL A 445 11.94 11.13 29.14
CA VAL A 445 10.61 11.69 28.84
C VAL A 445 9.45 10.77 29.26
N GLY A 446 9.59 10.10 30.40
CA GLY A 446 8.59 9.17 30.93
C GLY A 446 8.37 7.93 30.05
N GLY A 447 9.33 7.61 29.18
CA GLY A 447 9.26 6.56 28.18
C GLY A 447 8.36 6.89 26.97
N ASN A 448 8.09 8.18 26.69
CA ASN A 448 7.29 8.61 25.54
C ASN A 448 8.15 9.12 24.38
N LEU A 449 9.45 8.83 24.38
CA LEU A 449 10.42 9.31 23.39
C LEU A 449 9.98 9.00 21.95
N VAL A 450 9.53 7.77 21.67
CA VAL A 450 9.04 7.35 20.35
C VAL A 450 7.94 8.26 19.81
N PHE A 451 6.97 8.63 20.65
CA PHE A 451 5.84 9.45 20.24
C PHE A 451 6.29 10.88 19.93
N ILE A 452 7.20 11.43 20.72
CA ILE A 452 7.74 12.78 20.50
C ILE A 452 8.54 12.83 19.20
N VAL A 453 9.41 11.85 18.96
CA VAL A 453 10.20 11.77 17.72
C VAL A 453 9.27 11.69 16.51
N LEU A 454 8.19 10.90 16.57
CA LEU A 454 7.24 10.77 15.47
C LEU A 454 6.36 12.01 15.29
N VAL A 455 5.98 12.72 16.37
CA VAL A 455 5.34 14.05 16.27
C VAL A 455 6.27 15.02 15.54
N VAL A 456 7.54 15.11 15.95
CA VAL A 456 8.52 16.01 15.32
C VAL A 456 8.74 15.66 13.85
N ALA A 457 8.89 14.36 13.52
CA ALA A 457 9.01 13.89 12.14
C ALA A 457 7.78 14.29 11.30
N THR A 458 6.58 14.14 11.87
CA THR A 458 5.33 14.49 11.20
C THR A 458 5.18 16.00 11.01
N LEU A 459 5.60 16.83 11.97
CA LEU A 459 5.63 18.29 11.82
C LEU A 459 6.64 18.72 10.73
N GLY A 460 7.79 18.04 10.64
CA GLY A 460 8.71 18.19 9.52
C GLY A 460 8.05 17.85 8.18
N ALA A 461 7.27 16.77 8.12
CA ALA A 461 6.51 16.39 6.93
C ALA A 461 5.42 17.41 6.58
N VAL A 462 4.71 17.98 7.58
CA VAL A 462 3.80 19.12 7.37
C VAL A 462 4.55 20.28 6.72
N ARG A 463 5.72 20.66 7.26
CA ARG A 463 6.52 21.76 6.69
C ARG A 463 6.94 21.50 5.25
N PHE A 464 7.38 20.27 4.95
CA PHE A 464 7.76 19.87 3.59
C PHE A 464 6.55 19.86 2.63
N SER A 465 5.38 19.44 3.11
CA SER A 465 4.14 19.43 2.32
C SER A 465 3.65 20.83 1.92
N LEU A 466 4.09 21.89 2.61
CA LEU A 466 3.79 23.26 2.21
C LEU A 466 4.43 23.63 0.86
N LEU A 467 5.49 22.92 0.44
CA LEU A 467 6.15 23.10 -0.85
C LEU A 467 5.32 22.55 -2.03
N LEU A 468 4.28 21.76 -1.77
CA LEU A 468 3.38 21.27 -2.82
C LEU A 468 2.68 22.44 -3.54
N PRO A 469 2.47 22.33 -4.86
CA PRO A 469 1.92 23.41 -5.67
C PRO A 469 0.48 23.74 -5.27
N ARG A 470 0.14 25.04 -5.23
CA ARG A 470 -1.21 25.51 -4.86
C ARG A 470 -2.24 25.33 -5.98
N LYS A 471 -1.81 25.43 -7.24
CA LYS A 471 -2.60 25.16 -8.44
C LYS A 471 -1.95 24.00 -9.18
N LEU A 472 -2.76 23.08 -9.68
CA LEU A 472 -2.26 21.96 -10.48
C LEU A 472 -1.82 22.48 -11.85
N ARG A 473 -0.83 21.84 -12.45
CA ARG A 473 -0.38 22.17 -13.81
C ARG A 473 -1.52 22.03 -14.81
N SER A 474 -2.39 21.04 -14.62
CA SER A 474 -3.61 20.87 -15.44
C SER A 474 -4.54 22.10 -15.40
N GLU A 475 -4.65 22.78 -14.25
CA GLU A 475 -5.50 23.97 -14.07
C GLU A 475 -4.86 25.25 -14.61
N SER A 476 -3.56 25.24 -14.92
CA SER A 476 -2.83 26.40 -15.46
C SER A 476 -2.74 26.43 -16.99
N LYS A 477 -3.20 25.35 -17.65
CA LYS A 477 -3.26 25.23 -19.11
C LYS A 477 -4.63 25.58 -19.69
N GLU A 478 -5.62 25.80 -18.82
CA GLU A 478 -6.90 26.47 -19.10
C GLU A 478 -6.80 27.93 -18.67
#